data_AF-A0A3B9NRP3-F1
#
_entry.id   AF-A0A3B9NRP3-F1
#
_cell.length_a   1.000
_cell.length_b   1.000
_cell.length_c   1.000
_cell.angle_alpha   90.00
_cell.angle_beta   90.00
_cell.angle_gamma   90.00
#
_symmetry.space_group_name_H-M   'P 1'
#
loop_
_entity.id
_entity.type
_entity.pdbx_description
1 polymer ?
#
loop_
_entity_poly.entity_id
_entity_poly.type
_entity_poly.pdbx_seq_one_letter_code
_entity_poly.pdbx_strand_id
1 'polypeptide(L)'
;MELGTRELVQFISIVATLAGAFAVVKSQLARVIEDLKAIQEEMHTINDRLDTIESGSAVFKHQVGVLGGILSPTNLNKQSREIAEIKKELTYLREASDRMYRMHNGTHPK
;
A
#
# COMPACT_ATOMS: atom_id res chain seq x y z
N MET A 1 3.40 -53.78 63.20
CA MET A 1 3.57 -52.56 62.38
C MET A 1 3.20 -52.94 60.95
N GLU A 2 1.91 -52.91 60.59
CA GLU A 2 1.42 -53.27 59.25
C GLU A 2 0.99 -52.03 58.43
N LEU A 3 1.59 -50.86 58.71
CA LEU A 3 1.43 -49.66 57.87
C LEU A 3 2.32 -49.71 56.61
N GLY A 4 2.57 -50.90 56.05
CA GLY A 4 3.77 -51.14 55.25
C GLY A 4 3.57 -51.04 53.73
N THR A 5 2.45 -51.52 53.21
CA THR A 5 2.29 -51.74 51.75
C THR A 5 1.03 -51.11 51.19
N ARG A 6 -0.08 -51.08 51.94
CA ARG A 6 -1.34 -50.48 51.46
C ARG A 6 -1.28 -48.96 51.43
N GLU A 7 -0.80 -48.32 52.51
CA GLU A 7 -0.56 -46.86 52.49
C GLU A 7 0.52 -46.47 51.48
N LEU A 8 1.54 -47.31 51.30
CA LEU A 8 2.61 -47.09 50.32
C LEU A 8 2.07 -47.11 48.89
N VAL A 9 1.25 -48.10 48.54
CA VAL A 9 0.60 -48.19 47.21
C VAL A 9 -0.35 -47.01 46.98
N GLN A 10 -1.11 -46.61 48.00
CA GLN A 10 -1.97 -45.44 47.91
C GLN A 10 -1.16 -44.15 47.71
N PHE A 11 -0.07 -43.97 48.44
CA PHE A 11 0.84 -42.84 48.28
C PHE A 11 1.48 -42.81 46.88
N ILE A 12 1.95 -43.95 46.38
CA ILE A 12 2.49 -44.08 45.01
C ILE A 12 1.44 -43.70 43.97
N SER A 13 0.19 -44.15 44.14
CA SER A 13 -0.89 -43.84 43.21
C SER A 13 -1.19 -42.33 43.15
N ILE A 14 -1.23 -41.66 44.30
CA ILE A 14 -1.45 -40.21 44.40
C ILE A 14 -0.29 -39.45 43.74
N VAL A 15 0.96 -39.84 44.03
CA VAL A 15 2.15 -39.23 43.42
C VAL A 15 2.16 -39.43 41.91
N ALA A 16 1.78 -40.62 41.41
CA ALA A 16 1.68 -40.90 39.99
C ALA A 16 0.58 -40.07 39.31
N THR A 17 -0.58 -39.92 39.95
CA THR A 17 -1.67 -39.06 39.42
C THR A 17 -1.26 -37.58 39.39
N LEU A 18 -0.59 -37.10 40.44
CA LEU A 18 -0.08 -35.72 40.51
C LEU A 18 0.98 -35.47 39.44
N ALA A 19 1.92 -36.41 39.26
CA ALA A 19 2.94 -36.34 38.22
C ALA A 19 2.33 -36.37 36.81
N GLY A 20 1.32 -37.22 36.60
CA GLY A 20 0.56 -37.28 35.34
C GLY A 20 -0.16 -35.97 35.04
N ALA A 21 -0.87 -35.40 36.03
CA ALA A 21 -1.53 -34.11 35.88
C ALA A 21 -0.53 -32.97 35.57
N PHE A 22 0.60 -32.94 36.28
CA PHE A 22 1.66 -31.97 36.03
C PHE A 22 2.27 -32.10 34.62
N ALA A 23 2.48 -33.33 34.14
CA ALA A 23 2.98 -33.58 32.79
C ALA A 23 2.00 -33.09 31.72
N VAL A 24 0.69 -33.29 31.92
CA VAL A 24 -0.35 -32.77 31.02
C VAL A 24 -0.35 -31.25 30.99
N VAL A 25 -0.29 -30.59 32.15
CA VAL A 25 -0.23 -29.12 32.23
C VAL A 25 1.02 -28.58 31.53
N LYS A 26 2.18 -29.21 31.74
CA LYS A 26 3.42 -28.82 31.06
C LYS A 26 3.31 -28.98 29.54
N SER A 27 2.70 -30.06 29.06
CA SER A 27 2.46 -30.28 27.63
C SER A 27 1.49 -29.26 27.02
N GLN A 28 0.45 -28.86 27.77
CA GLN A 28 -0.49 -27.83 27.33
C GLN A 28 0.18 -26.46 27.28
N LEU A 29 0.97 -26.10 28.30
CA LEU A 29 1.72 -24.84 28.31
C LEU A 29 2.74 -24.77 27.17
N ALA A 30 3.43 -25.87 26.87
CA ALA A 30 4.35 -25.92 25.74
C ALA A 30 3.65 -25.63 24.40
N ARG A 31 2.46 -26.20 24.19
CA ARG A 31 1.64 -25.91 23.00
C ARG A 31 1.18 -24.46 22.95
N VAL A 32 0.71 -23.90 24.06
CA VAL A 32 0.31 -22.49 24.12
C VAL A 32 1.47 -21.55 23.79
N ILE A 33 2.69 -21.87 24.23
CA ILE A 33 3.88 -21.08 23.90
C ILE A 33 4.17 -21.14 22.39
N GLU A 34 4.04 -22.31 21.78
CA GLU A 34 4.23 -22.50 20.34
C GLU A 34 3.16 -21.75 19.53
N ASP A 35 1.90 -21.83 19.94
CA ASP A 35 0.80 -21.10 19.32
C ASP A 35 1.01 -19.57 19.42
N LEU A 36 1.43 -19.08 20.59
CA LEU A 36 1.76 -17.65 20.77
C LEU A 36 2.90 -17.20 19.86
N LYS A 37 3.92 -18.04 19.67
CA LYS A 37 5.02 -17.74 18.77
C LYS A 37 4.54 -17.67 17.31
N ALA A 38 3.70 -18.62 16.88
CA ALA A 38 3.12 -18.61 15.55
C ALA A 38 2.27 -17.35 15.30
N ILE A 39 1.42 -16.98 16.28
CA ILE A 39 0.63 -15.74 16.21
C ILE A 39 1.52 -14.51 16.11
N GLN A 40 2.63 -14.47 16.86
CA GLN A 40 3.56 -13.34 16.80
C GLN A 40 4.21 -13.21 15.41
N GLU A 41 4.62 -14.33 14.80
CA GLU A 41 5.19 -14.35 13.44
C GLU A 41 4.16 -13.91 12.39
N GLU A 42 2.90 -14.34 12.52
CA GLU A 42 1.81 -13.91 11.64
C GLU A 42 1.51 -12.42 11.80
N MET A 43 1.50 -11.91 13.04
CA MET A 43 1.33 -10.47 13.31
C MET A 43 2.45 -9.63 12.71
N HIS A 44 3.71 -10.09 12.75
CA HIS A 44 4.81 -9.43 12.05
C HIS A 44 4.55 -9.37 10.54
N THR A 45 4.12 -10.48 9.94
CA THR A 45 3.81 -10.53 8.51
C THR A 45 2.65 -9.59 8.14
N ILE A 46 1.62 -9.50 9.00
CA ILE A 46 0.50 -8.58 8.81
C ILE A 46 0.97 -7.13 8.87
N ASN A 47 1.83 -6.78 9.83
CA ASN A 47 2.39 -5.44 9.96
C ASN A 47 3.21 -5.04 8.72
N ASP A 48 4.09 -5.91 8.24
CA ASP A 48 4.88 -5.64 7.02
C ASP A 48 3.99 -5.40 5.79
N ARG A 49 2.87 -6.16 5.70
CA ARG A 49 1.87 -5.97 4.65
C ARG A 49 1.12 -4.65 4.80
N LEU A 50 0.78 -4.25 6.03
CA LEU A 50 0.13 -2.97 6.32
C LEU A 50 1.04 -1.80 5.93
N ASP A 51 2.31 -1.84 6.29
CA ASP A 51 3.30 -0.81 5.93
C ASP A 51 3.43 -0.66 4.41
N THR A 52 3.42 -1.78 3.69
CA THR A 52 3.44 -1.80 2.22
C THR A 52 2.18 -1.16 1.64
N ILE A 53 1.01 -1.49 2.19
CA ILE A 53 -0.28 -0.94 1.76
C ILE A 53 -0.35 0.56 2.05
N GLU A 54 0.09 1.00 3.22
CA GLU A 54 0.09 2.41 3.62
C GLU A 54 1.01 3.24 2.71
N SER A 55 2.21 2.72 2.44
CA SER A 55 3.15 3.33 1.48
C SER A 55 2.53 3.45 0.08
N GLY A 56 1.88 2.38 -0.41
CA GLY A 56 1.19 2.38 -1.70
C GLY A 56 0.02 3.38 -1.74
N SER A 57 -0.75 3.47 -0.66
CA SER A 57 -1.87 4.41 -0.52
C SER A 57 -1.39 5.87 -0.54
N ALA A 58 -0.27 6.18 0.12
CA ALA A 58 0.33 7.50 0.10
C ALA A 58 0.74 7.93 -1.33
N VAL A 59 1.38 7.01 -2.08
CA VAL A 59 1.75 7.25 -3.49
C VAL A 59 0.50 7.46 -4.36
N PHE A 60 -0.51 6.61 -4.20
CA PHE A 60 -1.77 6.72 -4.95
C PHE A 60 -2.46 8.06 -4.69
N LYS A 61 -2.57 8.47 -3.42
CA LYS A 61 -3.16 9.76 -3.03
C LYS A 61 -2.39 10.93 -3.63
N HIS A 62 -1.05 10.86 -3.66
CA HIS A 62 -0.22 11.87 -4.29
C HIS A 62 -0.48 11.95 -5.81
N GLN A 63 -0.48 10.80 -6.51
CA GLN A 63 -0.75 10.73 -7.94
C GLN A 63 -2.14 11.29 -8.30
N VAL A 64 -3.17 10.91 -7.53
CA VAL A 64 -4.53 11.45 -7.69
C VAL A 64 -4.55 12.96 -7.47
N GLY A 65 -3.81 13.47 -6.48
CA GLY A 65 -3.67 14.91 -6.24
C GLY A 65 -3.03 15.65 -7.43
N VAL A 66 -1.94 15.11 -7.99
CA VAL A 66 -1.28 15.67 -9.17
C VAL A 66 -2.21 15.67 -10.37
N LEU A 67 -2.86 14.54 -10.66
CA LEU A 67 -3.82 14.42 -11.77
C LEU A 67 -5.01 15.36 -11.58
N GLY A 68 -5.55 15.46 -10.37
CA GLY A 68 -6.60 16.41 -10.02
C GLY A 68 -6.17 17.86 -10.20
N GLY A 69 -4.91 18.18 -9.93
CA GLY A 69 -4.32 19.49 -10.21
C GLY A 69 -4.23 19.78 -11.70
N ILE A 70 -3.70 18.84 -12.50
CA ILE A 70 -3.58 18.97 -13.97
C ILE A 70 -4.97 19.13 -14.61
N LEU A 71 -5.92 18.28 -14.20
CA LEU A 71 -7.29 18.26 -14.70
C LEU A 71 -8.19 19.30 -14.03
N SER A 72 -7.63 20.15 -13.16
CA SER A 72 -8.43 21.18 -12.49
C SER A 72 -9.01 22.13 -13.55
N PRO A 73 -10.28 22.54 -13.43
CA PRO A 73 -10.90 23.47 -14.37
C PRO A 73 -10.09 24.75 -14.55
N THR A 74 -9.42 25.22 -13.50
CA THR A 74 -8.53 26.39 -13.54
C THR A 74 -7.34 26.17 -14.47
N ASN A 75 -6.62 25.06 -14.34
CA ASN A 75 -5.47 24.76 -15.21
C ASN A 75 -5.91 24.49 -16.64
N LEU A 76 -7.02 23.77 -16.84
CA LEU A 76 -7.58 23.52 -18.17
C LEU A 76 -8.04 24.82 -18.85
N ASN A 77 -8.65 25.73 -18.10
CA ASN A 77 -9.04 27.05 -18.61
C ASN A 77 -7.82 27.89 -18.98
N LYS A 78 -6.77 27.87 -18.16
CA LYS A 78 -5.51 28.57 -18.46
C LYS A 78 -4.86 28.01 -19.73
N GLN A 79 -4.69 26.70 -19.83
CA GLN A 79 -4.17 26.04 -21.03
C GLN A 79 -5.03 26.33 -22.27
N SER A 80 -6.36 26.31 -22.14
CA SER A 80 -7.26 26.62 -23.25
C SER A 80 -7.10 28.05 -23.76
N ARG A 81 -6.86 29.01 -22.85
CA ARG A 81 -6.58 30.41 -23.21
C ARG A 81 -5.23 30.54 -23.92
N GLU A 82 -4.18 29.93 -23.38
CA GLU A 82 -2.86 29.92 -24.01
C GLU A 82 -2.90 29.30 -25.42
N ILE A 83 -3.61 28.17 -25.58
CA ILE A 83 -3.80 27.53 -26.89
C ILE A 83 -4.56 28.46 -27.85
N ALA A 84 -5.59 29.17 -27.37
CA ALA A 84 -6.34 30.09 -28.21
C ALA A 84 -5.48 31.27 -28.69
N GLU A 85 -4.63 31.80 -27.81
CA GLU A 85 -3.69 32.87 -28.14
C GLU A 85 -2.66 32.43 -29.19
N ILE A 86 -2.02 31.27 -28.97
CA ILE A 86 -1.07 30.68 -29.93
C ILE A 86 -1.74 30.45 -31.29
N LYS A 87 -2.97 29.93 -31.31
CA LYS A 87 -3.70 29.73 -32.57
C LYS A 87 -3.94 31.04 -33.31
N LYS A 88 -4.26 32.11 -32.58
CA LYS A 88 -4.47 33.44 -33.17
C LYS A 88 -3.18 33.98 -33.78
N GLU A 89 -2.07 33.89 -33.06
CA GLU A 89 -0.75 34.28 -33.56
C GLU A 89 -0.36 33.48 -34.79
N LEU A 90 -0.59 32.16 -34.78
CA LEU A 90 -0.26 31.28 -35.90
C LEU A 90 -1.09 31.62 -37.15
N THR A 91 -2.37 31.94 -36.99
CA THR A 91 -3.22 32.43 -38.08
C THR A 91 -2.70 33.77 -38.62
N TYR A 92 -2.36 34.72 -37.73
CA TYR A 92 -1.80 36.00 -38.13
C TYR A 92 -0.48 35.87 -38.90
N LEU A 93 0.43 35.04 -38.41
CA LEU A 93 1.70 34.74 -39.06
C LEU A 93 1.49 34.09 -40.43
N ARG A 94 0.53 33.17 -40.54
CA ARG A 94 0.18 32.52 -41.80
C ARG A 94 -0.33 33.53 -42.82
N GLU A 95 -1.25 34.41 -42.43
CA GLU A 95 -1.74 35.49 -43.30
C GLU A 95 -0.64 36.46 -43.70
N ALA A 96 0.25 36.81 -42.78
CA ALA A 96 1.38 37.69 -43.06
C ALA A 96 2.35 37.04 -44.06
N SER A 97 2.65 35.74 -43.89
CA SER A 97 3.45 34.96 -44.82
C SER A 97 2.79 34.89 -46.21
N ASP A 98 1.49 34.62 -46.27
CA ASP A 98 0.73 34.57 -47.53
C ASP A 98 0.73 35.93 -48.24
N ARG A 99 0.58 37.04 -47.49
CA ARG A 99 0.71 38.41 -48.03
C ARG A 99 2.11 38.65 -48.59
N MET A 100 3.16 38.29 -47.84
CA MET A 100 4.55 38.45 -48.28
C MET A 100 4.84 37.63 -49.54
N TYR A 101 4.38 36.39 -49.58
CA TYR A 101 4.49 35.52 -50.75
C TYR A 101 3.79 36.13 -51.97
N ARG A 102 2.60 36.71 -51.81
CA ARG A 102 1.90 37.43 -52.90
C ARG A 102 2.61 38.71 -53.31
N MET A 103 3.26 39.43 -52.41
CA MET A 103 4.03 40.64 -52.75
C MET A 103 5.31 40.32 -53.53
N HIS A 104 5.96 39.18 -53.25
CA HIS A 104 7.19 38.77 -53.93
C HIS A 104 6.98 37.88 -55.17
N ASN A 105 5.91 37.08 -55.21
CA ASN A 105 5.63 36.12 -56.30
C ASN A 105 4.28 36.36 -57.01
N GLY A 106 3.50 37.36 -56.62
CA GLY A 106 2.26 37.72 -57.30
C GLY A 106 2.56 38.63 -58.48
N THR A 107 2.59 38.05 -59.68
CA THR A 107 2.51 38.74 -60.99
C THR A 107 3.19 40.11 -61.01
N HIS A 108 4.48 40.13 -61.33
CA HIS A 108 5.09 41.35 -61.87
C HIS A 108 4.23 41.83 -63.06
N PRO A 109 3.69 43.06 -63.04
CA PRO A 109 2.99 43.61 -64.20
C PRO A 109 3.97 43.62 -65.38
N LYS A 110 3.56 43.06 -66.52
CA LYS A 110 4.27 43.23 -67.79
C LYS A 110 4.10 44.64 -68.31
#